data_AF-A0A3B8HKD0-F1
#
_entry.id   AF-A0A3B8HKD0-F1
#
_cell.length_a   1.000
_cell.length_b   1.000
_cell.length_c   1.000
_cell.angle_alpha   90.00
_cell.angle_beta   90.00
_cell.angle_gamma   90.00
#
_symmetry.space_group_name_H-M   'P 1'
#
loop_
_entity.id
_entity.type
_entity.pdbx_description
1 polymer ?
#
loop_
_entity_poly.entity_id
_entity_poly.type
_entity_poly.pdbx_seq_one_letter_code
_entity_poly.pdbx_strand_id
1 'polypeptide(L)'
;EGKADRPVWLFIRDGRVEIRDAAHLWGTGIRRATLAISQEMGPESVVAAIGQAGENLVPLSVVMNSVSHSAGGVGAVMGAKNLKAIGVQGSGSVHIAGDKSEWERLIKFHLSILGGNNQHVVPSFPHPQSEYYNPNSRWVGAPGKRWGTAEPPVEINGGLYDLNRIAFRSNSGAFYLGDQAWKYTVRGNGCTGCPIRCHTILKVPSVAAKYGIREVAQNTCAGMLFGRSFFKPLASGPGMFSPAALEACMVGMHMADDLGVWCNYGQLQRDLIKLYYDGTLKTKIGSEEFASFPWDKYENGDPAFLFEILPRVAMRRGELGENLGLGTGGL
;
A
#
# COMPACT_ATOMS: atom_id res chain seq x y z
N GLU A 1 20.84 -3.20 16.99
CA GLU A 1 22.02 -4.10 16.80
C GLU A 1 21.60 -5.55 17.03
N GLY A 2 22.53 -6.51 16.98
CA GLY A 2 22.28 -7.92 17.34
C GLY A 2 21.27 -8.68 16.47
N LYS A 3 20.92 -9.88 16.92
CA LYS A 3 19.89 -10.79 16.40
C LYS A 3 19.34 -11.60 17.59
N ALA A 4 18.02 -11.70 17.72
CA ALA A 4 17.42 -12.55 18.74
C ALA A 4 17.60 -14.03 18.38
N ASP A 5 17.73 -14.90 19.39
CA ASP A 5 17.85 -16.36 19.24
C ASP A 5 16.58 -17.00 18.66
N ARG A 6 15.43 -16.39 18.89
CA ARG A 6 14.10 -16.78 18.38
C ARG A 6 13.31 -15.57 17.88
N PRO A 7 12.20 -15.77 17.15
CA PRO A 7 11.27 -14.70 16.80
C PRO A 7 10.77 -13.92 18.02
N VAL A 8 10.92 -12.59 17.99
CA VAL A 8 10.49 -11.67 19.04
C VAL A 8 9.77 -10.45 18.49
N TRP A 9 9.04 -9.73 19.34
CA TRP A 9 8.55 -8.39 19.05
C TRP A 9 8.87 -7.44 20.21
N LEU A 10 9.02 -6.15 19.90
CA LEU A 10 9.36 -5.13 20.88
C LEU A 10 8.08 -4.45 21.38
N PHE A 11 7.80 -4.57 22.67
CA PHE A 11 6.72 -3.88 23.36
C PHE A 11 7.26 -2.60 23.99
N ILE A 12 6.64 -1.46 23.65
CA ILE A 12 6.94 -0.15 24.25
C ILE A 12 5.64 0.46 24.74
N ARG A 13 5.54 0.69 26.05
CA ARG A 13 4.47 1.47 26.68
C ARG A 13 5.07 2.53 27.58
N ASP A 14 5.07 3.78 27.12
CA ASP A 14 5.75 4.89 27.78
C ASP A 14 7.21 4.52 28.12
N GLY A 15 7.57 4.46 29.41
CA GLY A 15 8.91 4.06 29.87
C GLY A 15 9.15 2.55 29.97
N ARG A 16 8.13 1.71 29.77
CA ARG A 16 8.25 0.25 29.86
C ARG A 16 8.61 -0.33 28.49
N VAL A 17 9.78 -0.97 28.41
CA VAL A 17 10.31 -1.60 27.19
C VAL A 17 10.59 -3.07 27.44
N GLU A 18 10.04 -3.95 26.61
CA GLU A 18 10.19 -5.41 26.73
C GLU A 18 10.37 -6.09 25.37
N ILE A 19 11.21 -7.12 25.33
CA ILE A 19 11.31 -8.03 24.19
C ILE A 19 10.43 -9.25 24.49
N ARG A 20 9.37 -9.45 23.71
CA ARG A 20 8.38 -10.51 23.91
C ARG A 20 8.48 -11.58 22.83
N ASP A 21 8.01 -12.80 23.15
CA ASP A 21 7.94 -13.89 22.17
C ASP A 21 7.03 -13.52 20.99
N ALA A 22 7.49 -13.82 19.78
CA ALA A 22 6.70 -13.69 18.56
C ALA A 22 6.64 -15.00 17.75
N ALA A 23 6.96 -16.16 18.35
CA ALA A 23 6.94 -17.43 17.63
C ALA A 23 5.56 -17.72 17.03
N HIS A 24 4.50 -17.38 17.76
CA HIS A 24 3.10 -17.50 17.32
C HIS A 24 2.69 -16.51 16.21
N LEU A 25 3.51 -15.48 15.94
CA LEU A 25 3.28 -14.50 14.87
C LEU A 25 4.18 -14.75 13.66
N TRP A 26 5.28 -15.47 13.82
CA TRP A 26 6.19 -15.79 12.74
C TRP A 26 5.49 -16.66 11.69
N GLY A 27 5.70 -16.38 10.41
CA GLY A 27 4.99 -17.02 9.29
C GLY A 27 3.61 -16.43 8.99
N THR A 28 3.09 -15.54 9.85
CA THR A 28 1.82 -14.84 9.60
C THR A 28 2.03 -13.55 8.79
N GLY A 29 0.98 -13.11 8.09
CA GLY A 29 0.98 -11.82 7.41
C GLY A 29 0.95 -10.63 8.37
N ILE A 30 1.35 -9.46 7.86
CA ILE A 30 1.40 -8.19 8.62
C ILE A 30 0.07 -7.89 9.31
N ARG A 31 -1.06 -8.11 8.64
CA ARG A 31 -2.38 -7.76 9.19
C ARG A 31 -2.71 -8.60 10.41
N ARG A 32 -2.35 -9.88 10.41
CA ARG A 32 -2.57 -10.78 11.56
C ARG A 32 -1.65 -10.41 12.72
N ALA A 33 -0.37 -10.16 12.44
CA ALA A 33 0.60 -9.75 13.45
C ALA A 33 0.22 -8.42 14.11
N THR A 34 -0.13 -7.41 13.32
CA THR A 34 -0.60 -6.11 13.80
C THR A 34 -1.86 -6.26 14.65
N LEU A 35 -2.86 -7.02 14.18
CA LEU A 35 -4.09 -7.22 14.95
C LEU A 35 -3.84 -7.91 16.30
N ALA A 36 -3.03 -8.97 16.33
CA ALA A 36 -2.73 -9.70 17.57
C ALA A 36 -2.02 -8.80 18.59
N ILE A 37 -1.01 -8.05 18.15
CA ILE A 37 -0.28 -7.12 19.03
C ILE A 37 -1.19 -5.97 19.49
N SER A 38 -2.00 -5.39 18.60
CA SER A 38 -2.94 -4.34 18.99
C SER A 38 -4.02 -4.83 19.96
N GLN A 39 -4.46 -6.09 19.87
CA GLN A 39 -5.37 -6.68 20.85
C GLN A 39 -4.73 -6.81 22.24
N GLU A 40 -3.43 -7.08 22.30
CA GLU A 40 -2.67 -7.15 23.56
C GLU A 40 -2.35 -5.77 24.14
N MET A 41 -2.00 -4.80 23.28
CA MET A 41 -1.58 -3.46 23.71
C MET A 41 -2.73 -2.47 23.91
N GLY A 42 -3.86 -2.67 23.25
CA GLY A 42 -5.02 -1.78 23.25
C GLY A 42 -5.11 -0.86 22.02
N PRO A 43 -6.24 -0.15 21.84
CA PRO A 43 -6.59 0.57 20.61
C PRO A 43 -5.70 1.78 20.30
N GLU A 44 -5.04 2.36 21.30
CA GLU A 44 -4.12 3.50 21.13
C GLU A 44 -2.71 3.08 20.70
N SER A 45 -2.47 1.77 20.51
CA SER A 45 -1.18 1.26 20.07
C SER A 45 -1.01 1.40 18.56
N VAL A 46 0.24 1.64 18.15
CA VAL A 46 0.66 1.58 16.75
C VAL A 46 1.68 0.47 16.60
N VAL A 47 1.49 -0.38 15.59
CA VAL A 47 2.38 -1.51 15.31
C VAL A 47 3.05 -1.31 13.96
N ALA A 48 4.36 -1.50 13.92
CA ALA A 48 5.14 -1.69 12.72
C ALA A 48 5.60 -3.15 12.65
N ALA A 49 5.28 -3.87 11.56
CA ALA A 49 5.54 -5.30 11.43
C ALA A 49 6.11 -5.66 10.06
N ILE A 50 6.76 -6.82 9.98
CA ILE A 50 7.13 -7.47 8.73
C ILE A 50 6.18 -8.60 8.37
N GLY A 51 6.04 -8.87 7.09
CA GLY A 51 5.37 -10.06 6.57
C GLY A 51 6.38 -11.16 6.27
N GLN A 52 5.91 -12.25 5.68
CA GLN A 52 6.74 -13.41 5.34
C GLN A 52 7.91 -13.03 4.41
N ALA A 53 7.78 -12.02 3.56
CA ALA A 53 8.89 -11.52 2.75
C ALA A 53 10.06 -11.02 3.60
N GLY A 54 9.78 -10.30 4.70
CA GLY A 54 10.81 -9.86 5.63
C GLY A 54 11.43 -11.03 6.39
N GLU A 55 10.60 -11.97 6.85
CA GLU A 55 11.05 -13.18 7.56
C GLU A 55 11.98 -14.06 6.71
N ASN A 56 11.70 -14.15 5.40
CA ASN A 56 12.50 -14.91 4.43
C ASN A 56 13.63 -14.08 3.78
N LEU A 57 13.95 -12.92 4.35
CA LEU A 57 15.07 -12.06 3.93
C LEU A 57 15.00 -11.61 2.47
N VAL A 58 13.80 -11.45 1.92
CA VAL A 58 13.59 -10.93 0.57
C VAL A 58 14.06 -9.48 0.54
N PRO A 59 15.06 -9.08 -0.27
CA PRO A 59 15.52 -7.68 -0.33
C PRO A 59 14.40 -6.69 -0.63
N LEU A 60 13.46 -7.09 -1.50
CA LEU A 60 12.24 -6.35 -1.81
C LEU A 60 11.14 -6.51 -0.74
N SER A 61 11.48 -6.55 0.55
CA SER A 61 10.48 -6.62 1.62
C SER A 61 10.27 -5.27 2.30
N VAL A 62 9.08 -5.08 2.85
CA VAL A 62 8.70 -3.86 3.56
C VAL A 62 8.56 -4.10 5.06
N VAL A 63 8.77 -3.05 5.84
CA VAL A 63 8.12 -2.89 7.14
C VAL A 63 6.86 -2.08 6.91
N MET A 64 5.72 -2.52 7.46
CA MET A 64 4.48 -1.78 7.38
C MET A 64 4.00 -1.35 8.75
N ASN A 65 3.50 -0.11 8.82
CA ASN A 65 2.78 0.38 9.98
C ASN A 65 1.31 0.67 9.62
N SER A 66 0.44 0.50 10.62
CA SER A 66 -1.01 0.63 10.44
C SER A 66 -1.49 -0.29 9.31
N VAL A 67 -2.21 0.24 8.33
CA VAL A 67 -2.86 -0.58 7.29
C VAL A 67 -2.19 -0.45 5.91
N SER A 68 -1.48 0.65 5.62
CA SER A 68 -0.97 0.91 4.26
C SER A 68 0.25 1.85 4.19
N HIS A 69 0.95 2.09 5.31
CA HIS A 69 2.21 2.83 5.29
C HIS A 69 3.36 1.85 5.23
N SER A 70 4.17 1.91 4.17
CA SER A 70 5.26 0.96 3.94
C SER A 70 6.60 1.67 3.84
N ALA A 71 7.62 1.06 4.46
CA ALA A 71 9.03 1.39 4.28
C ALA A 71 9.68 0.26 3.49
N GLY A 72 10.07 0.54 2.24
CA GLY A 72 10.69 -0.43 1.33
C GLY A 72 12.16 -0.71 1.64
N GLY A 73 12.60 -1.95 1.40
CA GLY A 73 14.00 -2.36 1.47
C GLY A 73 14.54 -2.61 2.88
N VAL A 74 13.69 -2.53 3.91
CA VAL A 74 14.10 -2.67 5.32
C VAL A 74 13.47 -3.86 6.03
N GLY A 75 12.50 -4.55 5.42
CA GLY A 75 11.83 -5.71 6.02
C GLY A 75 12.81 -6.85 6.32
N ALA A 76 13.70 -7.16 5.38
CA ALA A 76 14.70 -8.21 5.50
C ALA A 76 15.72 -7.92 6.61
N VAL A 77 16.03 -6.64 6.86
CA VAL A 77 16.92 -6.24 7.96
C VAL A 77 16.27 -6.56 9.31
N MET A 78 14.96 -6.33 9.43
CA MET A 78 14.20 -6.65 10.65
C MET A 78 14.07 -8.18 10.82
N GLY A 79 13.77 -8.89 9.73
CA GLY A 79 13.70 -10.36 9.71
C GLY A 79 15.04 -11.04 10.04
N ALA A 80 16.16 -10.51 9.54
CA ALA A 80 17.50 -11.01 9.86
C ALA A 80 17.83 -10.95 11.35
N LYS A 81 17.13 -10.08 12.10
CA LYS A 81 17.25 -9.94 13.55
C LYS A 81 16.24 -10.78 14.35
N ASN A 82 15.43 -11.59 13.66
CA ASN A 82 14.28 -12.30 14.22
C ASN A 82 13.28 -11.35 14.89
N LEU A 83 13.20 -10.09 14.44
CA LEU A 83 12.26 -9.11 14.98
C LEU A 83 11.01 -9.06 14.09
N LYS A 84 9.89 -9.56 14.60
CA LYS A 84 8.62 -9.62 13.87
C LYS A 84 7.92 -8.25 13.81
N ALA A 85 7.93 -7.53 14.92
CA ALA A 85 7.19 -6.29 15.06
C ALA A 85 7.76 -5.38 16.17
N ILE A 86 7.36 -4.12 16.12
CA ILE A 86 7.51 -3.13 17.17
C ILE A 86 6.12 -2.56 17.44
N GLY A 87 5.62 -2.74 18.65
CA GLY A 87 4.38 -2.15 19.13
C GLY A 87 4.68 -1.00 20.10
N VAL A 88 4.08 0.16 19.86
CA VAL A 88 4.31 1.38 20.66
C VAL A 88 2.99 1.96 21.13
N GLN A 89 2.93 2.33 22.41
CA GLN A 89 1.89 3.16 23.00
C GLN A 89 2.56 4.22 23.87
N GLY A 90 2.22 5.50 23.66
CA GLY A 90 2.74 6.60 24.44
C GLY A 90 1.64 7.59 24.78
N SER A 91 1.64 8.07 26.02
CA SER A 91 0.69 9.05 26.56
C SER A 91 1.33 10.43 26.79
N GLY A 92 2.64 10.53 26.62
CA GLY A 92 3.39 11.78 26.79
C GLY A 92 3.11 12.80 25.69
N SER A 93 3.40 14.07 25.98
CA SER A 93 3.37 15.15 24.99
C SER A 93 4.77 15.40 24.40
N VAL A 94 4.80 15.94 23.18
CA VAL A 94 6.04 16.44 22.58
C VAL A 94 6.25 17.89 22.98
N HIS A 95 7.35 18.18 23.66
CA HIS A 95 7.71 19.55 24.04
C HIS A 95 8.35 20.28 22.85
N ILE A 96 7.82 21.47 22.54
CA ILE A 96 8.43 22.38 21.56
C ILE A 96 9.37 23.35 22.28
N ALA A 97 10.50 23.69 21.65
CA ALA A 97 11.45 24.65 22.20
C ALA A 97 11.01 26.12 22.02
N GLY A 98 10.19 26.39 21.00
CA GLY A 98 9.77 27.73 20.61
C GLY A 98 8.49 28.23 21.29
N ASP A 99 8.15 29.48 21.01
CA ASP A 99 6.89 30.07 21.47
C ASP A 99 5.69 29.37 20.84
N LYS A 100 4.70 29.03 21.69
CA LYS A 100 3.52 28.27 21.27
C LYS A 100 2.65 29.06 20.29
N SER A 101 2.51 30.37 20.47
CA SER A 101 1.66 31.20 19.62
C SER A 101 2.27 31.36 18.22
N GLU A 102 3.59 31.51 18.15
CA GLU A 102 4.31 31.58 16.88
C GLU A 102 4.28 30.24 16.14
N TRP A 103 4.46 29.12 16.85
CA TRP A 103 4.31 27.79 16.27
C TRP A 103 2.90 27.58 15.67
N GLU A 104 1.85 27.97 16.41
CA GLU A 104 0.48 27.89 15.92
C GLU A 104 0.24 28.77 14.70
N ARG A 105 0.80 29.98 14.67
CA ARG A 105 0.74 30.89 13.52
C ARG A 105 1.36 30.26 12.27
N LEU A 106 2.54 29.63 12.41
CA LEU A 106 3.22 28.93 11.32
C LEU A 106 2.44 27.72 10.82
N ILE A 107 1.83 26.94 11.72
CA ILE A 107 0.94 25.83 11.32
C ILE A 107 -0.25 26.37 10.51
N LYS A 108 -0.93 27.42 10.97
CA LYS A 108 -2.07 28.00 10.26
C LYS A 108 -1.67 28.54 8.88
N PHE A 109 -0.51 29.19 8.79
CA PHE A 109 0.05 29.61 7.51
C PHE A 109 0.31 28.40 6.60
N HIS A 110 0.96 27.35 7.09
CA HIS A 110 1.22 26.14 6.29
C HIS A 110 -0.08 25.48 5.81
N LEU A 111 -1.08 25.35 6.69
CA LEU A 111 -2.40 24.83 6.33
C LEU A 111 -3.04 25.65 5.20
N SER A 112 -2.91 26.99 5.23
CA SER A 112 -3.51 27.88 4.23
C SER A 112 -2.94 27.70 2.81
N ILE A 113 -1.73 27.15 2.68
CA ILE A 113 -1.04 26.94 1.40
C ILE A 113 -0.98 25.48 0.96
N LEU A 114 -1.56 24.55 1.75
CA LEU A 114 -1.58 23.13 1.39
C LEU A 114 -2.31 22.93 0.07
N GLY A 115 -1.78 22.04 -0.79
CA GLY A 115 -2.40 21.62 -2.04
C GLY A 115 -3.28 20.38 -1.88
N GLY A 116 -3.24 19.49 -2.86
CA GLY A 116 -3.70 18.09 -2.76
C GLY A 116 -2.55 17.13 -2.45
N ASN A 117 -2.73 15.85 -2.82
CA ASN A 117 -1.65 14.86 -2.73
C ASN A 117 -0.37 15.34 -3.43
N ASN A 118 0.78 15.06 -2.83
CA ASN A 118 2.11 15.54 -3.27
C ASN A 118 2.22 17.07 -3.42
N GLN A 119 1.44 17.84 -2.66
CA GLN A 119 1.42 19.31 -2.68
C GLN A 119 1.12 19.90 -4.07
N HIS A 120 0.30 19.21 -4.87
CA HIS A 120 -0.22 19.82 -6.08
C HIS A 120 -1.21 20.93 -5.71
N VAL A 121 -0.77 22.18 -5.81
CA VAL A 121 -1.52 23.38 -5.36
C VAL A 121 -2.57 23.87 -6.36
N VAL A 122 -2.69 23.24 -7.52
CA VAL A 122 -3.69 23.57 -8.55
C VAL A 122 -4.57 22.35 -8.88
N PRO A 123 -5.85 22.53 -9.23
CA PRO A 123 -6.73 21.45 -9.67
C PRO A 123 -6.30 20.84 -11.00
N SER A 124 -6.80 19.64 -11.29
CA SER A 124 -6.63 18.98 -12.59
C SER A 124 -7.61 19.47 -13.67
N PHE A 125 -8.42 20.48 -13.35
CA PHE A 125 -9.51 21.01 -14.15
C PHE A 125 -9.63 22.52 -13.92
N PRO A 126 -10.15 23.30 -14.89
CA PRO A 126 -10.42 24.73 -14.69
C PRO A 126 -11.37 24.96 -13.51
N HIS A 127 -11.06 25.91 -12.63
CA HIS A 127 -11.89 26.22 -11.46
C HIS A 127 -11.93 27.73 -11.19
N PRO A 128 -13.09 28.34 -10.89
CA PRO A 128 -13.20 29.80 -10.73
C PRO A 128 -12.30 30.41 -9.64
N GLN A 129 -11.99 29.65 -8.59
CA GLN A 129 -11.09 30.07 -7.50
C GLN A 129 -9.62 29.70 -7.75
N SER A 130 -9.26 29.18 -8.93
CA SER A 130 -7.89 28.84 -9.31
C SER A 130 -7.52 29.53 -10.62
N GLU A 131 -6.54 30.42 -10.59
CA GLU A 131 -6.04 31.08 -11.81
C GLU A 131 -5.42 30.07 -12.79
N TYR A 132 -4.75 29.04 -12.26
CA TYR A 132 -4.07 28.00 -13.03
C TYR A 132 -4.69 26.63 -12.79
N TYR A 133 -4.54 25.72 -13.76
CA TYR A 133 -4.84 24.30 -13.61
C TYR A 133 -3.80 23.49 -14.38
N ASN A 134 -3.61 22.23 -14.01
CA ASN A 134 -2.72 21.31 -14.73
C ASN A 134 -3.40 19.93 -14.82
N PRO A 135 -3.73 19.42 -16.01
CA PRO A 135 -4.37 18.11 -16.17
C PRO A 135 -3.65 16.93 -15.49
N ASN A 136 -2.33 17.03 -15.30
CA ASN A 136 -1.52 16.03 -14.60
C ASN A 136 -1.54 16.22 -13.06
N SER A 137 -2.36 17.14 -12.56
CA SER A 137 -2.48 17.38 -11.14
C SER A 137 -3.14 16.22 -10.41
N ARG A 138 -2.66 15.92 -9.19
CA ARG A 138 -3.29 14.94 -8.30
C ARG A 138 -4.49 15.49 -7.54
N TRP A 139 -4.77 16.78 -7.68
CA TRP A 139 -6.00 17.38 -7.21
C TRP A 139 -7.13 17.09 -8.22
N VAL A 140 -7.68 15.88 -8.13
CA VAL A 140 -8.70 15.34 -9.04
C VAL A 140 -10.13 15.45 -8.51
N GLY A 141 -10.29 15.86 -7.25
CA GLY A 141 -11.61 16.08 -6.66
C GLY A 141 -12.27 17.34 -7.20
N ALA A 142 -13.32 17.14 -7.99
CA ALA A 142 -14.09 18.19 -8.64
C ALA A 142 -15.54 18.20 -8.17
N PRO A 143 -16.26 19.34 -8.27
CA PRO A 143 -17.70 19.36 -8.09
C PRO A 143 -18.41 18.28 -8.93
N GLY A 144 -19.38 17.58 -8.33
CA GLY A 144 -20.12 16.47 -8.95
C GLY A 144 -19.44 15.09 -8.86
N LYS A 145 -18.20 15.00 -8.35
CA LYS A 145 -17.61 13.70 -8.01
C LYS A 145 -18.22 13.16 -6.71
N ARG A 146 -18.38 11.84 -6.63
CA ARG A 146 -19.08 11.17 -5.54
C ARG A 146 -18.27 10.01 -4.96
N TRP A 147 -18.22 9.90 -3.64
CA TRP A 147 -17.75 8.71 -2.94
C TRP A 147 -18.90 7.69 -2.91
N GLY A 148 -18.93 6.81 -3.91
CA GLY A 148 -20.11 5.99 -4.22
C GLY A 148 -20.46 4.93 -3.18
N THR A 149 -19.47 4.45 -2.43
CA THR A 149 -19.65 3.43 -1.36
C THR A 149 -19.53 4.02 0.04
N ALA A 150 -19.48 5.35 0.19
CA ALA A 150 -19.63 5.97 1.49
C ALA A 150 -21.08 5.78 1.99
N GLU A 151 -21.27 5.71 3.31
CA GLU A 151 -22.58 5.54 3.94
C GLU A 151 -22.83 6.70 4.94
N PRO A 152 -23.69 7.69 4.59
CA PRO A 152 -24.32 7.90 3.28
C PRO A 152 -23.31 8.34 2.21
N PRO A 153 -23.64 8.23 0.91
CA PRO A 153 -22.75 8.66 -0.16
C PRO A 153 -22.41 10.15 -0.04
N VAL A 154 -21.14 10.49 -0.24
CA VAL A 154 -20.64 11.87 -0.13
C VAL A 154 -20.45 12.45 -1.52
N GLU A 155 -21.12 13.55 -1.81
CA GLU A 155 -20.93 14.32 -3.04
C GLU A 155 -20.04 15.53 -2.78
N ILE A 156 -19.08 15.75 -3.68
CA ILE A 156 -18.24 16.93 -3.67
C ILE A 156 -19.02 18.05 -4.33
N ASN A 157 -19.56 18.99 -3.55
CA ASN A 157 -20.37 20.11 -4.03
C ASN A 157 -19.61 21.45 -4.07
N GLY A 158 -18.29 21.43 -3.82
CA GLY A 158 -17.45 22.62 -3.69
C GLY A 158 -16.81 22.72 -2.31
N GLY A 159 -16.42 23.95 -1.92
CA GLY A 159 -15.64 24.16 -0.71
C GLY A 159 -14.25 23.54 -0.79
N LEU A 160 -13.71 23.35 -2.01
CA LEU A 160 -12.40 22.75 -2.18
C LEU A 160 -11.29 23.62 -1.57
N TYR A 161 -11.51 24.91 -1.36
CA TYR A 161 -10.57 25.81 -0.67
C TYR A 161 -10.76 25.89 0.85
N ASP A 162 -11.81 25.26 1.39
CA ASP A 162 -12.03 25.13 2.84
C ASP A 162 -11.09 24.07 3.43
N LEU A 163 -10.34 24.44 4.46
CA LEU A 163 -9.43 23.56 5.17
C LEU A 163 -10.13 22.34 5.77
N ASN A 164 -11.39 22.47 6.19
CA ASN A 164 -12.18 21.36 6.73
C ASN A 164 -12.62 20.36 5.65
N ARG A 165 -12.46 20.72 4.36
CA ARG A 165 -12.86 19.92 3.20
C ARG A 165 -11.69 19.60 2.27
N ILE A 166 -10.46 19.91 2.69
CA ILE A 166 -9.26 19.75 1.87
C ILE A 166 -9.02 18.29 1.42
N ALA A 167 -9.50 17.30 2.18
CA ALA A 167 -9.48 15.89 1.78
C ALA A 167 -10.23 15.63 0.47
N PHE A 168 -11.25 16.42 0.14
CA PHE A 168 -11.99 16.28 -1.13
C PHE A 168 -11.13 16.55 -2.35
N ARG A 169 -10.04 17.30 -2.23
CA ARG A 169 -9.13 17.58 -3.34
C ARG A 169 -8.48 16.31 -3.90
N SER A 170 -8.22 15.33 -3.03
CA SER A 170 -7.38 14.19 -3.35
C SER A 170 -8.18 12.89 -3.42
N ASN A 171 -7.96 12.12 -4.47
CA ASN A 171 -8.37 10.72 -4.51
C ASN A 171 -7.33 9.93 -5.33
N SER A 172 -6.40 9.25 -4.65
CA SER A 172 -5.37 8.44 -5.30
C SER A 172 -5.98 7.35 -6.19
N GLY A 173 -7.11 6.77 -5.77
CA GLY A 173 -7.86 5.81 -6.58
C GLY A 173 -8.29 6.40 -7.91
N ALA A 174 -8.94 7.56 -7.90
CA ALA A 174 -9.36 8.22 -9.14
C ALA A 174 -8.17 8.62 -10.03
N PHE A 175 -7.08 9.11 -9.43
CA PHE A 175 -5.88 9.48 -10.17
C PHE A 175 -5.20 8.28 -10.86
N TYR A 176 -5.05 7.15 -10.15
CA TYR A 176 -4.30 5.99 -10.65
C TYR A 176 -5.16 4.96 -11.40
N LEU A 177 -6.40 4.77 -10.98
CA LEU A 177 -7.33 3.76 -11.50
C LEU A 177 -8.42 4.35 -12.41
N GLY A 178 -8.40 5.67 -12.61
CA GLY A 178 -9.35 6.39 -13.44
C GLY A 178 -10.69 6.64 -12.75
N ASP A 179 -11.61 7.25 -13.49
CA ASP A 179 -12.85 7.81 -12.94
C ASP A 179 -13.77 6.76 -12.28
N GLN A 180 -13.67 5.50 -12.71
CA GLN A 180 -14.41 4.39 -12.09
C GLN A 180 -14.16 4.26 -10.58
N ALA A 181 -13.00 4.70 -10.07
CA ALA A 181 -12.67 4.56 -8.66
C ALA A 181 -13.61 5.35 -7.74
N TRP A 182 -14.23 6.43 -8.23
CA TRP A 182 -15.22 7.21 -7.48
C TRP A 182 -16.41 6.34 -7.04
N LYS A 183 -16.89 5.47 -7.93
CA LYS A 183 -17.97 4.52 -7.65
C LYS A 183 -17.67 3.64 -6.44
N TYR A 184 -16.41 3.25 -6.27
CA TYR A 184 -15.95 2.34 -5.23
C TYR A 184 -15.29 3.04 -4.04
N THR A 185 -15.23 4.37 -4.04
CA THR A 185 -14.58 5.14 -2.97
C THR A 185 -15.46 5.15 -1.72
N VAL A 186 -14.89 4.74 -0.59
CA VAL A 186 -15.52 4.84 0.74
C VAL A 186 -15.18 6.19 1.36
N ARG A 187 -13.88 6.50 1.48
CA ARG A 187 -13.36 7.79 1.98
C ARG A 187 -11.85 7.89 1.75
N GLY A 188 -11.31 9.08 1.97
CA GLY A 188 -9.86 9.27 2.17
C GLY A 188 -9.41 8.83 3.58
N ASN A 189 -8.17 8.38 3.68
CA ASN A 189 -7.44 8.12 4.90
C ASN A 189 -6.01 8.69 4.79
N GLY A 190 -5.22 8.72 5.84
CA GLY A 190 -3.82 9.13 5.73
C GLY A 190 -3.10 9.26 7.05
N CYS A 191 -1.88 9.78 6.99
CA CYS A 191 -1.00 9.93 8.14
C CYS A 191 -1.62 10.80 9.25
N THR A 192 -1.15 10.59 10.48
CA THR A 192 -1.50 11.40 11.65
C THR A 192 -1.31 12.90 11.37
N GLY A 193 -2.31 13.70 11.72
CA GLY A 193 -2.29 15.16 11.55
C GLY A 193 -2.41 15.69 10.11
N CYS A 194 -2.31 14.84 9.08
CA CYS A 194 -2.37 15.29 7.70
C CYS A 194 -3.83 15.44 7.22
N PRO A 195 -4.27 16.64 6.80
CA PRO A 195 -5.65 16.85 6.39
C PRO A 195 -5.89 16.45 4.91
N ILE A 196 -4.84 16.21 4.12
CA ILE A 196 -4.92 15.81 2.71
C ILE A 196 -5.57 14.44 2.51
N ARG A 197 -5.35 13.51 3.46
CA ARG A 197 -5.92 12.16 3.47
C ARG A 197 -5.80 11.43 2.11
N CYS A 198 -4.57 11.29 1.62
CA CYS A 198 -4.31 10.78 0.27
C CYS A 198 -4.49 9.28 0.06
N HIS A 199 -4.58 8.46 1.11
CA HIS A 199 -4.84 7.04 0.96
C HIS A 199 -6.32 6.87 0.59
N THR A 200 -6.61 6.24 -0.54
CA THR A 200 -8.00 6.00 -0.93
C THR A 200 -8.43 4.66 -0.37
N ILE A 201 -9.53 4.65 0.40
CA ILE A 201 -10.21 3.42 0.78
C ILE A 201 -11.22 3.07 -0.32
N LEU A 202 -11.08 1.89 -0.92
CA LEU A 202 -12.00 1.34 -1.92
C LEU A 202 -12.76 0.16 -1.34
N LYS A 203 -14.05 0.04 -1.69
CA LYS A 203 -14.89 -1.14 -1.43
C LYS A 203 -15.33 -1.76 -2.77
N VAL A 204 -14.81 -2.94 -3.07
CA VAL A 204 -15.06 -3.68 -4.32
C VAL A 204 -15.60 -5.08 -3.97
N PRO A 205 -16.92 -5.27 -3.85
CA PRO A 205 -17.49 -6.54 -3.37
C PRO A 205 -17.15 -7.76 -4.24
N SER A 206 -16.90 -7.56 -5.55
CA SER A 206 -16.59 -8.66 -6.46
C SER A 206 -15.32 -9.43 -6.07
N VAL A 207 -14.36 -8.80 -5.40
CA VAL A 207 -13.12 -9.49 -5.01
C VAL A 207 -13.32 -10.48 -3.87
N ALA A 208 -14.30 -10.22 -2.98
CA ALA A 208 -14.65 -11.15 -1.93
C ALA A 208 -15.31 -12.40 -2.52
N ALA A 209 -16.24 -12.20 -3.46
CA ALA A 209 -16.94 -13.30 -4.13
C ALA A 209 -16.01 -14.16 -5.02
N LYS A 210 -15.08 -13.52 -5.73
CA LYS A 210 -14.21 -14.22 -6.71
C LYS A 210 -12.93 -14.81 -6.10
N TYR A 211 -12.32 -14.12 -5.14
CA TYR A 211 -10.98 -14.45 -4.66
C TYR A 211 -10.92 -14.70 -3.14
N GLY A 212 -12.05 -14.62 -2.43
CA GLY A 212 -12.09 -14.90 -0.98
C GLY A 212 -11.34 -13.89 -0.11
N ILE A 213 -11.05 -12.68 -0.63
CA ILE A 213 -10.37 -11.61 0.11
C ILE A 213 -11.37 -10.59 0.65
N ARG A 214 -10.91 -9.65 1.49
CA ARG A 214 -11.78 -8.58 1.99
C ARG A 214 -12.21 -7.67 0.84
N GLU A 215 -13.44 -7.17 0.88
CA GLU A 215 -13.95 -6.21 -0.10
C GLU A 215 -13.30 -4.82 0.02
N VAL A 216 -12.68 -4.52 1.16
CA VAL A 216 -12.05 -3.23 1.44
C VAL A 216 -10.53 -3.30 1.39
N ALA A 217 -9.93 -2.45 0.56
CA ALA A 217 -8.51 -2.20 0.51
C ALA A 217 -8.24 -0.68 0.58
N GLN A 218 -7.02 -0.31 0.97
CA GLN A 218 -6.57 1.06 0.89
C GLN A 218 -5.09 1.13 0.57
N ASN A 219 -4.71 2.10 -0.26
CA ASN A 219 -3.32 2.38 -0.55
C ASN A 219 -3.20 3.78 -1.16
N THR A 220 -1.98 4.15 -1.55
CA THR A 220 -1.66 5.33 -2.34
C THR A 220 -0.49 5.01 -3.28
N CYS A 221 -0.13 5.94 -4.16
CA CYS A 221 1.03 5.80 -5.05
C CYS A 221 1.02 4.48 -5.87
N ALA A 222 2.19 3.91 -6.13
CA ALA A 222 2.37 2.69 -6.91
C ALA A 222 1.73 1.44 -6.27
N GLY A 223 1.47 1.46 -4.95
CA GLY A 223 0.75 0.37 -4.28
C GLY A 223 -0.65 0.16 -4.85
N MET A 224 -1.31 1.24 -5.28
CA MET A 224 -2.62 1.18 -5.97
C MET A 224 -2.58 0.41 -7.29
N LEU A 225 -1.43 0.39 -7.95
CA LEU A 225 -1.25 -0.21 -9.28
C LEU A 225 -0.64 -1.62 -9.21
N PHE A 226 -0.13 -2.01 -8.04
CA PHE A 226 0.78 -3.14 -7.88
C PHE A 226 0.29 -4.41 -8.59
N GLY A 227 -0.97 -4.80 -8.40
CA GLY A 227 -1.49 -6.05 -8.95
C GLY A 227 -1.72 -6.01 -10.46
N ARG A 228 -2.40 -5.00 -11.02
CA ARG A 228 -2.65 -4.94 -12.47
C ARG A 228 -1.36 -4.83 -13.28
N SER A 229 -0.33 -4.20 -12.70
CA SER A 229 0.95 -3.97 -13.37
C SER A 229 1.69 -5.25 -13.72
N PHE A 230 1.36 -6.40 -13.12
CA PHE A 230 1.92 -7.69 -13.54
C PHE A 230 1.47 -8.11 -14.94
N PHE A 231 0.31 -7.65 -15.40
CA PHE A 231 -0.32 -8.16 -16.61
C PHE A 231 -0.21 -7.13 -17.74
N LYS A 232 0.49 -7.49 -18.81
CA LYS A 232 0.56 -6.67 -20.04
C LYS A 232 -0.83 -6.20 -20.54
N PRO A 233 -1.89 -7.04 -20.61
CA PRO A 233 -3.21 -6.58 -21.07
C PRO A 233 -3.91 -5.59 -20.11
N LEU A 234 -3.50 -5.52 -18.84
CA LEU A 234 -4.09 -4.63 -17.83
C LEU A 234 -3.21 -3.44 -17.47
N ALA A 235 -1.95 -3.43 -17.90
CA ALA A 235 -0.98 -2.39 -17.57
C ALA A 235 -1.11 -1.13 -18.45
N SER A 236 -1.72 -1.24 -19.64
CA SER A 236 -1.85 -0.12 -20.59
C SER A 236 -3.07 -0.28 -21.51
N GLY A 237 -3.41 0.79 -22.23
CA GLY A 237 -4.51 0.77 -23.20
C GLY A 237 -5.90 0.59 -22.57
N PRO A 238 -6.90 0.10 -23.34
CA PRO A 238 -8.28 -0.01 -22.88
C PRO A 238 -8.45 -0.93 -21.66
N GLY A 239 -7.63 -1.98 -21.54
CA GLY A 239 -7.68 -2.94 -20.43
C GLY A 239 -7.32 -2.33 -19.07
N MET A 240 -6.60 -1.21 -19.06
CA MET A 240 -6.16 -0.49 -17.87
C MET A 240 -7.31 -0.06 -16.95
N PHE A 241 -8.46 0.24 -17.53
CA PHE A 241 -9.66 0.68 -16.81
C PHE A 241 -10.76 -0.38 -16.76
N SER A 242 -10.43 -1.63 -17.08
CA SER A 242 -11.38 -2.74 -17.01
C SER A 242 -11.73 -3.12 -15.55
N PRO A 243 -12.87 -3.78 -15.31
CA PRO A 243 -13.17 -4.39 -14.02
C PRO A 243 -12.07 -5.37 -13.56
N ALA A 244 -11.49 -6.14 -14.48
CA ALA A 244 -10.39 -7.06 -14.18
C ALA A 244 -9.14 -6.32 -13.67
N ALA A 245 -8.81 -5.15 -14.24
CA ALA A 245 -7.71 -4.33 -13.75
C ALA A 245 -7.95 -3.80 -12.32
N LEU A 246 -9.18 -3.37 -12.02
CA LEU A 246 -9.54 -2.95 -10.65
C LEU A 246 -9.43 -4.13 -9.67
N GLU A 247 -9.93 -5.30 -10.04
CA GLU A 247 -9.82 -6.52 -9.25
C GLU A 247 -8.36 -6.95 -9.04
N ALA A 248 -7.52 -6.89 -10.08
CA ALA A 248 -6.08 -7.12 -9.98
C ALA A 248 -5.43 -6.15 -8.99
N CYS A 249 -5.74 -4.85 -9.07
CA CYS A 249 -5.24 -3.87 -8.10
C CYS A 249 -5.66 -4.20 -6.67
N MET A 250 -6.91 -4.59 -6.44
CA MET A 250 -7.40 -5.00 -5.11
C MET A 250 -6.64 -6.21 -4.58
N VAL A 251 -6.52 -7.29 -5.37
CA VAL A 251 -5.74 -8.50 -5.01
C VAL A 251 -4.29 -8.11 -4.71
N GLY A 252 -3.67 -7.31 -5.57
CA GLY A 252 -2.30 -6.84 -5.40
C GLY A 252 -2.09 -6.06 -4.09
N MET A 253 -2.97 -5.11 -3.77
CA MET A 253 -2.91 -4.36 -2.50
C MET A 253 -3.05 -5.28 -1.29
N HIS A 254 -3.97 -6.25 -1.34
CA HIS A 254 -4.14 -7.20 -0.25
C HIS A 254 -2.89 -8.06 -0.02
N MET A 255 -2.36 -8.63 -1.10
CA MET A 255 -1.28 -9.59 -1.03
C MET A 255 0.07 -8.92 -0.76
N ALA A 256 0.41 -7.84 -1.46
CA ALA A 256 1.68 -7.15 -1.27
C ALA A 256 1.82 -6.63 0.16
N ASP A 257 0.77 -5.97 0.66
CA ASP A 257 0.79 -5.39 2.00
C ASP A 257 0.83 -6.46 3.08
N ASP A 258 0.13 -7.58 2.92
CA ASP A 258 0.09 -8.62 3.97
C ASP A 258 1.33 -9.51 3.97
N LEU A 259 1.84 -9.89 2.79
CA LEU A 259 3.08 -10.65 2.65
C LEU A 259 4.33 -9.80 2.93
N GLY A 260 4.19 -8.47 2.89
CA GLY A 260 5.28 -7.54 3.08
C GLY A 260 6.18 -7.41 1.86
N VAL A 261 5.64 -7.49 0.65
CA VAL A 261 6.38 -7.36 -0.62
C VAL A 261 6.36 -5.90 -1.08
N TRP A 262 7.53 -5.35 -1.39
CA TRP A 262 7.70 -3.99 -1.86
C TRP A 262 7.35 -3.88 -3.35
N CYS A 263 6.56 -2.87 -3.71
CA CYS A 263 6.27 -2.56 -5.10
C CYS A 263 7.49 -2.09 -5.89
N ASN A 264 8.49 -1.50 -5.23
CA ASN A 264 9.70 -0.93 -5.82
C ASN A 264 9.44 -0.24 -7.18
N TYR A 265 8.42 0.61 -7.20
CA TYR A 265 7.98 1.36 -8.38
C TYR A 265 7.76 0.53 -9.67
N GLY A 266 7.28 -0.71 -9.52
CA GLY A 266 6.94 -1.58 -10.65
C GLY A 266 8.07 -2.49 -11.11
N GLN A 267 9.20 -2.55 -10.39
CA GLN A 267 10.37 -3.33 -10.79
C GLN A 267 10.03 -4.82 -10.95
N LEU A 268 9.41 -5.42 -9.92
CA LEU A 268 9.04 -6.84 -9.90
C LEU A 268 8.15 -7.22 -11.10
N GLN A 269 7.17 -6.37 -11.40
CA GLN A 269 6.24 -6.53 -12.51
C GLN A 269 6.94 -6.44 -13.86
N ARG A 270 7.77 -5.40 -14.04
CA ARG A 270 8.55 -5.20 -15.26
C ARG A 270 9.46 -6.40 -15.53
N ASP A 271 10.13 -6.90 -14.50
CA ASP A 271 11.07 -8.02 -14.63
C ASP A 271 10.34 -9.31 -15.01
N LEU A 272 9.21 -9.61 -14.36
CA LEU A 272 8.38 -10.77 -14.76
C LEU A 272 7.90 -10.65 -16.21
N ILE A 273 7.36 -9.50 -16.60
CA ILE A 273 6.88 -9.26 -17.97
C ILE A 273 8.01 -9.49 -18.97
N LYS A 274 9.17 -8.87 -18.74
CA LYS A 274 10.34 -8.99 -19.62
C LYS A 274 10.80 -10.43 -19.74
N LEU A 275 11.04 -11.10 -18.61
CA LEU A 275 11.59 -12.46 -18.58
C LEU A 275 10.62 -13.48 -19.18
N TYR A 276 9.31 -13.30 -19.00
CA TYR A 276 8.29 -14.17 -19.59
C TYR A 276 8.21 -14.01 -21.11
N TYR A 277 7.96 -12.79 -21.60
CA TYR A 277 7.68 -12.56 -23.02
C TYR A 277 8.92 -12.74 -23.91
N ASP A 278 10.12 -12.58 -23.37
CA ASP A 278 11.36 -12.86 -24.10
C ASP A 278 11.74 -14.35 -24.08
N GLY A 279 10.93 -15.21 -23.47
CA GLY A 279 11.18 -16.65 -23.36
C GLY A 279 12.31 -17.01 -22.40
N THR A 280 12.85 -16.04 -21.65
CA THR A 280 13.95 -16.26 -20.70
C THR A 280 13.50 -17.19 -19.58
N LEU A 281 12.30 -17.02 -19.02
CA LEU A 281 11.80 -17.92 -17.97
C LEU A 281 11.74 -19.36 -18.46
N LYS A 282 11.14 -19.60 -19.63
CA LYS A 282 10.99 -20.95 -20.20
C LYS A 282 12.34 -21.65 -20.44
N THR A 283 13.40 -20.89 -20.68
CA THR A 283 14.74 -21.44 -20.96
C THR A 283 15.63 -21.54 -19.73
N LYS A 284 15.38 -20.74 -18.69
CA LYS A 284 16.24 -20.63 -17.52
C LYS A 284 15.70 -21.38 -16.31
N ILE A 285 14.40 -21.27 -16.02
CA ILE A 285 13.82 -22.00 -14.91
C ILE A 285 13.52 -23.44 -15.34
N GLY A 286 13.64 -24.40 -14.42
CA GLY A 286 13.38 -25.80 -14.70
C GLY A 286 12.00 -26.03 -15.35
N SER A 287 11.91 -26.98 -16.29
CA SER A 287 10.67 -27.25 -17.05
C SER A 287 9.49 -27.62 -16.15
N GLU A 288 9.75 -28.35 -15.05
CA GLU A 288 8.74 -28.69 -14.04
C GLU A 288 8.25 -27.45 -13.28
N GLU A 289 9.15 -26.56 -12.87
CA GLU A 289 8.77 -25.31 -12.21
C GLU A 289 7.97 -24.42 -13.15
N PHE A 290 8.43 -24.25 -14.39
CA PHE A 290 7.71 -23.48 -15.40
C PHE A 290 6.31 -24.04 -15.63
N ALA A 291 6.16 -25.36 -15.77
CA ALA A 291 4.85 -26.00 -15.96
C ALA A 291 3.92 -25.90 -14.74
N SER A 292 4.45 -25.61 -13.55
CA SER A 292 3.66 -25.46 -12.33
C SER A 292 2.85 -24.16 -12.24
N PHE A 293 3.18 -23.16 -13.06
CA PHE A 293 2.46 -21.88 -13.10
C PHE A 293 1.29 -21.91 -14.08
N PRO A 294 0.13 -21.35 -13.72
CA PRO A 294 -1.00 -21.22 -14.64
C PRO A 294 -0.79 -20.02 -15.57
N TRP A 295 0.08 -20.19 -16.57
CA TRP A 295 0.43 -19.12 -17.51
C TRP A 295 -0.75 -18.65 -18.36
N ASP A 296 -1.75 -19.49 -18.58
CA ASP A 296 -3.02 -19.13 -19.20
C ASP A 296 -3.72 -18.00 -18.43
N LYS A 297 -3.70 -18.04 -17.09
CA LYS A 297 -4.23 -16.96 -16.24
C LYS A 297 -3.41 -15.69 -16.38
N TYR A 298 -2.08 -15.82 -16.44
CA TYR A 298 -1.18 -14.70 -16.62
C TYR A 298 -1.42 -13.98 -17.95
N GLU A 299 -1.52 -14.72 -19.05
CA GLU A 299 -1.74 -14.15 -20.38
C GLU A 299 -3.12 -13.48 -20.51
N ASN A 300 -4.13 -14.04 -19.85
CA ASN A 300 -5.49 -13.49 -19.85
C ASN A 300 -5.71 -12.34 -18.85
N GLY A 301 -4.70 -11.98 -18.05
CA GLY A 301 -4.83 -10.94 -17.03
C GLY A 301 -5.74 -11.34 -15.86
N ASP A 302 -5.84 -12.63 -15.53
CA ASP A 302 -6.64 -13.11 -14.41
C ASP A 302 -5.91 -12.84 -13.07
N PRO A 303 -6.50 -12.04 -12.16
CA PRO A 303 -5.93 -11.75 -10.84
C PRO A 303 -5.61 -12.99 -10.00
N ALA A 304 -6.24 -14.14 -10.28
CA ALA A 304 -5.94 -15.40 -9.59
C ALA A 304 -4.46 -15.80 -9.72
N PHE A 305 -3.77 -15.39 -10.79
CA PHE A 305 -2.32 -15.63 -10.94
C PHE A 305 -1.48 -14.97 -9.82
N LEU A 306 -1.95 -13.86 -9.24
CA LEU A 306 -1.23 -13.19 -8.14
C LEU A 306 -1.13 -14.07 -6.88
N PHE A 307 -2.12 -14.95 -6.66
CA PHE A 307 -2.09 -15.95 -5.58
C PHE A 307 -1.03 -17.03 -5.79
N GLU A 308 -0.53 -17.20 -7.01
CA GLU A 308 0.55 -18.13 -7.30
C GLU A 308 1.93 -17.48 -7.16
N ILE A 309 2.12 -16.30 -7.78
CA ILE A 309 3.45 -15.70 -7.88
C ILE A 309 3.89 -14.98 -6.59
N LEU A 310 3.00 -14.22 -5.95
CA LEU A 310 3.39 -13.39 -4.80
C LEU A 310 3.83 -14.20 -3.58
N PRO A 311 3.15 -15.31 -3.20
CA PRO A 311 3.61 -16.13 -2.10
C PRO A 311 4.96 -16.80 -2.39
N ARG A 312 5.21 -17.20 -3.65
CA ARG A 312 6.51 -17.76 -4.06
C ARG A 312 7.63 -16.73 -3.95
N VAL A 313 7.38 -15.48 -4.33
CA VAL A 313 8.34 -14.38 -4.13
C VAL A 313 8.57 -14.13 -2.64
N ALA A 314 7.51 -13.97 -1.85
CA ALA A 314 7.60 -13.67 -0.43
C ALA A 314 8.29 -14.78 0.39
N MET A 315 8.18 -16.04 -0.05
CA MET A 315 8.77 -17.20 0.63
C MET A 315 10.02 -17.72 -0.06
N ARG A 316 10.53 -17.04 -1.11
CA ARG A 316 11.67 -17.48 -1.94
C ARG A 316 11.54 -18.95 -2.39
N ARG A 317 10.37 -19.32 -2.92
CA ARG A 317 10.09 -20.69 -3.38
C ARG A 317 10.28 -20.80 -4.89
N GLY A 318 11.04 -21.82 -5.28
CA GLY A 318 11.42 -22.03 -6.68
C GLY A 318 12.43 -21.00 -7.16
N GLU A 319 13.07 -21.29 -8.30
CA GLU A 319 14.05 -20.41 -8.92
C GLU A 319 13.40 -19.07 -9.27
N LEU A 320 12.16 -19.06 -9.75
CA LEU A 320 11.49 -17.82 -10.12
C LEU A 320 11.20 -16.93 -8.90
N GLY A 321 10.67 -17.51 -7.83
CA GLY A 321 10.32 -16.77 -6.61
C GLY A 321 11.55 -16.19 -5.92
N GLU A 322 12.64 -16.96 -5.86
CA GLU A 322 13.91 -16.50 -5.33
C GLU A 322 14.48 -15.34 -6.14
N ASN A 323 14.63 -15.50 -7.46
CA ASN A 323 15.26 -14.51 -8.33
C ASN A 323 14.46 -13.20 -8.41
N LEU A 324 13.13 -13.28 -8.53
CA LEU A 324 12.28 -12.09 -8.52
C LEU A 324 12.32 -11.34 -7.19
N GLY A 325 12.52 -12.06 -6.07
CA GLY A 325 12.63 -11.46 -4.74
C GLY A 325 13.90 -10.66 -4.51
N LEU A 326 15.00 -10.99 -5.20
CA LEU A 326 16.27 -10.26 -5.12
C LEU A 326 16.19 -8.87 -5.75
N GLY A 327 15.37 -8.72 -6.79
CA GLY A 327 15.31 -7.53 -7.63
C GLY A 327 16.54 -7.37 -8.54
N THR A 328 16.55 -6.34 -9.39
CA THR A 328 17.57 -6.17 -10.45
C THR A 328 18.98 -5.91 -9.96
N GLY A 329 19.19 -5.59 -8.68
CA GLY A 329 20.53 -5.46 -8.11
C GLY A 329 21.14 -6.80 -7.66
N GLY A 330 20.36 -7.89 -7.65
CA GLY A 330 20.81 -9.23 -7.26
C GLY A 330 20.68 -10.29 -8.35
N LEU A 331 20.24 -9.89 -9.56
CA LEU A 331 20.23 -10.72 -10.77
C LEU A 331 21.53 -10.55 -11.56
#